data_AF-A0A9X3DFL1-F1
#
_entry.id   AF-A0A9X3DFL1-F1
#
_cell.length_a   1.000
_cell.length_b   1.000
_cell.length_c   1.000
_cell.angle_alpha   90.00
_cell.angle_beta   90.00
_cell.angle_gamma   90.00
#
_symmetry.space_group_name_H-M   'P 1'
#
loop_
_entity.id
_entity.type
_entity.pdbx_description
1 polymer ?
#
loop_
_entity_poly.entity_id
_entity_poly.type
_entity_poly.pdbx_seq_one_letter_code
_entity_poly.pdbx_strand_id
1 'polypeptide(L)'
;MRPHTCGICGARDESKFVYSGPHIKQICNSCGKYVKFVGKSTIPDAGEVRLRIWSITQDVDYIDVAKGSSGFIEGLTGIDKNIVYWRLYLEIRKMEAVS
;
A
#
# COMPACT_ATOMS: atom_id res chain seq x y z
N MET A 1 5.96 -1.06 7.49
CA MET A 1 7.21 -0.51 6.90
C MET A 1 7.65 0.68 7.75
N ARG A 2 8.87 1.22 7.61
CA ARG A 2 9.21 2.48 8.29
C ARG A 2 8.65 3.66 7.48
N PRO A 3 7.99 4.64 8.11
CA PRO A 3 7.61 5.88 7.45
C PRO A 3 8.83 6.57 6.84
N HIS A 4 8.63 7.24 5.70
CA HIS A 4 9.63 8.04 5.02
C HIS A 4 9.13 9.49 4.92
N THR A 5 10.05 10.44 4.91
CA THR A 5 9.72 11.84 4.61
C THR A 5 9.84 12.05 3.11
N CYS A 6 8.76 12.50 2.48
CA CYS A 6 8.76 12.85 1.07
C CYS A 6 9.52 14.16 0.85
N GLY A 7 10.59 14.13 0.06
CA GLY A 7 11.35 15.34 -0.28
C GLY A 7 10.61 16.36 -1.16
N ILE A 8 9.44 15.99 -1.71
CA ILE A 8 8.64 16.88 -2.56
C ILE A 8 7.51 17.56 -1.78
N CYS A 9 6.69 16.79 -1.05
CA CYS A 9 5.54 17.34 -0.31
C CYS A 9 5.74 17.42 1.20
N GLY A 10 6.90 17.01 1.73
CA GLY A 10 7.20 17.03 3.16
C GLY A 10 6.47 15.99 4.02
N ALA A 11 5.50 15.27 3.45
CA ALA A 11 4.69 14.29 4.19
C ALA A 11 5.57 13.15 4.76
N ARG A 12 5.34 12.81 6.03
CA ARG A 12 5.99 11.70 6.73
C ARG A 12 5.01 10.55 6.91
N ASP A 13 4.99 9.62 5.96
CA ASP A 13 4.07 8.48 5.95
C ASP A 13 4.74 7.26 5.29
N GLU A 14 4.05 6.13 5.25
CA GLU A 14 4.45 4.99 4.45
C GLU A 14 4.28 5.26 2.94
N SER A 15 5.04 4.57 2.10
CA SER A 15 4.96 4.72 0.64
C SER A 15 4.09 3.65 0.00
N LYS A 16 3.51 3.97 -1.15
CA LYS A 16 2.96 2.96 -2.06
C LYS A 16 4.03 2.42 -3.01
N PHE A 17 3.81 1.22 -3.52
CA PHE A 17 4.69 0.58 -4.50
C PHE A 17 3.99 0.38 -5.82
N VAL A 18 4.70 0.60 -6.92
CA VAL A 18 4.19 0.35 -8.27
C VAL A 18 5.25 -0.30 -9.14
N TYR A 19 4.83 -1.17 -10.05
CA TYR A 19 5.72 -1.66 -11.10
C TYR A 19 5.99 -0.58 -12.14
N SER A 20 7.19 -0.62 -12.69
CA SER A 20 7.64 0.21 -13.80
C SER A 20 8.59 -0.64 -14.65
N GLY A 21 8.02 -1.47 -15.53
CA GLY A 21 8.77 -2.50 -16.24
C GLY A 21 9.31 -3.56 -15.26
N PRO A 22 10.60 -3.95 -15.33
CA PRO A 22 11.17 -4.98 -14.45
C PRO A 22 11.46 -4.46 -13.02
N HIS A 23 11.27 -3.17 -12.77
CA HIS A 23 11.61 -2.51 -11.51
C HIS A 23 10.36 -2.14 -10.69
N ILE A 24 10.55 -2.01 -9.37
CA ILE A 24 9.52 -1.50 -8.45
C ILE A 24 9.90 -0.10 -8.00
N LYS A 25 8.98 0.84 -8.17
CA LYS A 25 9.10 2.22 -7.68
C LYS A 25 8.42 2.35 -6.32
N GLN A 26 9.13 2.97 -5.38
CA GLN A 26 8.55 3.54 -4.17
C GLN A 26 8.00 4.93 -4.51
N ILE A 27 6.74 5.17 -4.16
CA ILE A 27 6.01 6.41 -4.45
C ILE A 27 5.43 6.95 -3.15
N CYS A 28 5.47 8.27 -2.98
CA CYS A 28 4.82 8.93 -1.85
C CYS A 28 3.32 8.65 -1.85
N ASN A 29 2.78 8.20 -0.71
CA ASN A 29 1.36 7.90 -0.59
C ASN A 29 0.51 9.18 -0.71
N SER A 30 0.98 10.30 -0.16
CA SER A 30 0.25 11.58 -0.14
C SER A 30 0.25 12.30 -1.50
N CYS A 31 1.42 12.56 -2.11
CA CYS A 31 1.50 13.36 -3.34
C CYS A 31 1.70 12.54 -4.62
N GLY A 32 1.88 11.23 -4.52
CA GLY A 32 2.07 10.36 -5.69
C GLY A 32 3.39 10.54 -6.43
N LYS A 33 4.34 11.33 -5.90
CA LYS A 33 5.66 11.53 -6.53
C LYS A 33 6.59 10.35 -6.27
N TYR A 34 7.42 10.06 -7.27
CA TYR A 34 8.48 9.07 -7.19
C TYR A 34 9.46 9.40 -6.06
N VAL A 35 9.87 8.38 -5.31
CA VAL A 35 10.87 8.48 -4.24
C VAL A 35 12.16 7.83 -4.70
N LYS A 36 12.13 6.52 -4.97
CA LYS A 36 13.29 5.73 -5.42
C LYS A 36 12.85 4.39 -6.01
N PHE A 37 13.76 3.67 -6.66
CA PHE A 37 13.59 2.24 -6.92
C PHE A 37 13.89 1.41 -5.67
N VAL A 38 13.18 0.30 -5.52
CA VAL A 38 13.34 -0.62 -4.38
C VAL A 38 13.40 -2.08 -4.85
N GLY A 39 14.03 -2.92 -4.04
CA GLY A 39 14.07 -4.36 -4.26
C GLY A 39 12.78 -5.05 -3.79
N LYS A 40 12.53 -6.24 -4.33
CA LYS A 40 11.37 -7.08 -3.95
C LYS A 40 11.31 -7.38 -2.45
N SER A 41 12.47 -7.52 -1.79
CA SER A 41 12.59 -7.74 -0.34
C SER A 41 12.07 -6.59 0.52
N THR A 42 11.84 -5.41 -0.06
CA THR A 42 11.26 -4.25 0.64
C THR A 42 9.73 -4.32 0.72
N ILE A 43 9.10 -5.16 -0.10
CA ILE A 43 7.65 -5.26 -0.18
C ILE A 43 7.16 -6.21 0.92
N PRO A 44 6.26 -5.77 1.81
CA PRO A 44 5.71 -6.62 2.86
C PRO A 44 4.96 -7.83 2.31
N ASP A 45 4.97 -8.94 3.04
CA ASP A 45 4.22 -10.14 2.66
C ASP A 45 2.71 -9.92 2.77
N ALA A 46 1.93 -10.43 1.81
CA ALA A 46 0.48 -10.25 1.79
C ALA A 46 -0.23 -10.86 3.02
N GLY A 47 0.28 -11.96 3.58
CA GLY A 47 -0.26 -12.58 4.78
C GLY A 47 -0.08 -11.67 6.00
N GLU A 48 1.12 -11.13 6.19
CA GLU A 48 1.39 -10.14 7.24
C GLU A 48 0.55 -8.87 7.07
N VAL A 49 0.41 -8.37 5.84
CA VAL A 49 -0.40 -7.19 5.55
C VAL A 49 -1.87 -7.44 5.84
N ARG A 50 -2.40 -8.63 5.54
CA ARG A 50 -3.77 -9.00 5.88
C ARG A 50 -4.03 -8.96 7.38
N LEU A 51 -3.09 -9.45 8.20
CA LEU A 51 -3.18 -9.34 9.65
C LEU A 51 -3.20 -7.87 10.12
N ARG A 52 -2.42 -7.00 9.48
CA ARG A 52 -2.45 -5.55 9.77
C ARG A 52 -3.78 -4.92 9.40
N ILE A 53 -4.36 -5.29 8.25
CA ILE A 53 -5.70 -4.83 7.87
C ILE A 53 -6.72 -5.24 8.93
N TRP A 54 -6.70 -6.50 9.36
CA TRP A 54 -7.61 -7.01 10.40
C TRP A 54 -7.43 -6.39 11.78
N SER A 55 -6.24 -5.85 12.08
CA SER A 55 -6.02 -5.08 13.30
C SER A 55 -6.62 -3.66 13.24
N ILE A 56 -6.91 -3.15 12.04
CA ILE A 56 -7.60 -1.86 11.85
C ILE A 56 -9.11 -2.10 11.82
N THR A 57 -9.56 -3.02 10.98
CA THR A 57 -10.99 -3.29 10.79
C THR A 57 -11.24 -4.75 10.43
N GLN A 58 -12.35 -5.28 10.94
CA GLN A 58 -12.91 -6.59 10.58
C GLN A 58 -14.22 -6.46 9.80
N ASP A 59 -14.64 -5.22 9.52
CA ASP A 59 -15.83 -4.94 8.72
C ASP A 59 -15.53 -5.26 7.24
N VAL A 60 -16.23 -6.27 6.73
CA VAL A 60 -16.04 -6.75 5.36
C VAL A 60 -16.51 -5.71 4.34
N ASP A 61 -17.62 -5.02 4.62
CA ASP A 61 -18.17 -4.03 3.69
C ASP A 61 -17.22 -2.83 3.57
N TYR A 62 -16.64 -2.40 4.70
CA TYR A 62 -15.59 -1.38 4.71
C TYR A 62 -14.37 -1.79 3.88
N ILE A 63 -13.90 -3.02 4.05
CA ILE A 63 -12.76 -3.55 3.28
C ILE A 63 -13.09 -3.59 1.79
N ASP A 64 -14.31 -3.96 1.40
CA ASP A 64 -14.73 -4.04 0.01
C ASP A 64 -14.82 -2.65 -0.65
N VAL A 65 -15.27 -1.62 0.08
CA VAL A 65 -15.18 -0.22 -0.37
C VAL A 65 -13.71 0.19 -0.61
N ALA A 66 -12.81 -0.16 0.31
CA ALA A 66 -11.39 0.14 0.18
C ALA A 66 -10.71 -0.62 -0.98
N LYS A 67 -11.14 -1.85 -1.28
CA LYS A 67 -10.69 -2.59 -2.47
C LYS A 67 -11.03 -1.85 -3.76
N GLY A 68 -12.25 -1.30 -3.86
CA GLY A 68 -12.67 -0.49 -5.01
C GLY A 68 -11.77 0.73 -5.23
N SER A 69 -11.40 1.42 -4.15
CA SER A 69 -10.59 2.65 -4.23
C SER A 69 -9.08 2.41 -4.43
N SER A 70 -8.57 1.28 -3.96
CA SER A 70 -7.14 0.93 -4.04
C SER A 70 -6.71 0.27 -5.36
N GLY A 71 -7.68 -0.08 -6.23
CA GLY A 71 -7.43 -0.84 -7.45
C GLY A 71 -7.04 -2.30 -7.14
N PHE A 72 -7.70 -2.89 -6.15
CA PHE A 72 -7.43 -4.27 -5.73
C PHE A 72 -7.83 -5.26 -6.83
N ILE A 73 -6.96 -6.24 -7.09
CA ILE A 73 -7.17 -7.28 -8.11
C ILE A 73 -7.04 -8.65 -7.45
N GLU A 74 -8.05 -9.50 -7.61
CA GLU A 74 -8.06 -10.86 -7.10
C GLU A 74 -7.25 -11.83 -7.97
N GLY A 75 -6.89 -13.00 -7.42
CA GLY A 75 -6.17 -14.04 -8.16
C GLY A 75 -4.68 -13.76 -8.43
N LEU A 76 -4.15 -12.62 -7.99
CA LEU A 76 -2.72 -12.32 -8.10
C LEU A 76 -1.87 -13.23 -7.20
N THR A 77 -0.64 -13.50 -7.65
CA THR A 77 0.33 -14.32 -6.93
C THR A 77 1.66 -13.58 -6.76
N GLY A 78 2.54 -14.11 -5.89
CA GLY A 78 3.88 -13.56 -5.69
C GLY A 78 3.90 -12.09 -5.27
N ILE A 79 4.81 -11.32 -5.87
CA ILE A 79 5.04 -9.91 -5.50
C ILE A 79 3.85 -9.02 -5.89
N ASP A 80 3.14 -9.33 -6.98
CA ASP A 80 1.97 -8.57 -7.40
C ASP A 80 0.88 -8.59 -6.32
N LYS A 81 0.62 -9.78 -5.75
CA LYS A 81 -0.26 -9.93 -4.59
C LYS A 81 0.20 -9.05 -3.43
N ASN A 82 1.49 -9.10 -3.08
CA ASN A 82 2.05 -8.34 -1.97
C ASN A 82 1.89 -6.81 -2.15
N ILE A 83 2.13 -6.30 -3.36
CA ILE A 83 1.95 -4.87 -3.67
C ILE A 83 0.49 -4.46 -3.55
N VAL A 84 -0.43 -5.26 -4.09
CA VAL A 84 -1.86 -4.93 -4.08
C VAL A 84 -2.43 -4.94 -2.66
N TYR A 85 -2.08 -5.93 -1.84
CA TYR A 85 -2.45 -5.95 -0.42
C TYR A 85 -1.87 -4.76 0.34
N TRP A 86 -0.63 -4.37 0.05
CA TRP A 86 -0.02 -3.19 0.67
C TRP A 86 -0.78 -1.90 0.34
N ARG A 87 -1.20 -1.72 -0.92
CA ARG A 87 -2.02 -0.57 -1.30
C ARG A 87 -3.39 -0.57 -0.63
N LEU A 88 -4.03 -1.73 -0.53
CA LEU A 88 -5.29 -1.86 0.19
C LEU A 88 -5.14 -1.42 1.66
N TYR A 89 -4.08 -1.87 2.33
CA TYR A 89 -3.78 -1.45 3.70
C TYR A 89 -3.60 0.07 3.84
N LEU A 90 -2.87 0.71 2.92
CA LEU A 90 -2.69 2.16 2.93
C LEU A 90 -4.00 2.92 2.71
N GLU A 91 -4.89 2.40 1.85
CA GLU A 91 -6.19 3.03 1.61
C GLU A 91 -7.11 2.88 2.82
N ILE A 92 -7.16 1.70 3.44
CA ILE A 92 -7.89 1.46 4.70
C ILE A 92 -7.41 2.43 5.79
N ARG A 93 -6.09 2.58 5.98
CA ARG A 93 -5.54 3.54 6.94
C ARG A 93 -5.95 4.98 6.64
N LYS A 94 -6.03 5.34 5.36
CA LYS A 94 -6.40 6.69 4.92
C LYS A 94 -7.89 6.95 5.15
N MET A 95 -8.75 5.98 4.88
CA MET A 95 -10.18 6.06 5.16
C MET A 95 -10.43 6.18 6.66
N GLU A 96 -9.71 5.42 7.49
CA GLU A 96 -9.87 5.45 8.95
C GLU A 96 -9.46 6.78 9.57
N ALA A 97 -8.49 7.48 8.98
CA ALA A 97 -8.08 8.80 9.44
C ALA A 97 -9.10 9.91 9.12
N VAL A 98 -10.13 9.63 8.31
CA VAL A 98 -11.18 10.57 7.89
C VAL A 98 -12.51 10.29 8.60
N SER A 99 -12.66 9.11 9.21
CA SER A 99 -13.79 8.71 10.07
C SER A 99 -13.70 9.33 11.47
#